data_AF-A0A9X8E687-F1
#
_entry.id   AF-A0A9X8E687-F1
#
_cell.length_a   1.000
_cell.length_b   1.000
_cell.length_c   1.000
_cell.angle_alpha   90.00
_cell.angle_beta   90.00
_cell.angle_gamma   90.00
#
_symmetry.space_group_name_H-M   'P 1'
#
loop_
_entity.id
_entity.type
_entity.pdbx_description
1 polymer ?
#
loop_
_entity_poly.entity_id
_entity_poly.type
_entity_poly.pdbx_seq_one_letter_code
_entity_poly.pdbx_strand_id
1 'polypeptide(L)' 'KLNADEWPHVLPLVQGALNHQPADRLGGIAPVTAFTGLPAKTPLADLSTRRPRKFTSRTGLAPPVRNLRRTSKWR' A
#
# COMPACT_ATOMS: atom_id res chain seq x y z
N LYS A 1 -23.36 -19.44 0.86
CA LYS A 1 -22.41 -19.88 1.92
C LYS A 1 -21.82 -21.18 1.44
N LEU A 2 -20.50 -21.38 1.51
CA LEU A 2 -19.89 -22.64 1.07
C LEU A 2 -20.28 -23.77 2.04
N ASN A 3 -20.52 -24.97 1.51
CA ASN A 3 -20.72 -26.17 2.33
C ASN A 3 -19.37 -26.66 2.89
N ALA A 4 -19.40 -27.43 3.98
CA ALA A 4 -18.16 -27.92 4.60
C ALA A 4 -17.37 -28.84 3.64
N ASP A 5 -18.06 -29.69 2.89
CA ASP A 5 -17.49 -30.65 1.95
C ASP A 5 -16.94 -30.00 0.67
N GLU A 6 -17.34 -28.75 0.40
CA GLU A 6 -16.81 -27.93 -0.68
C GLU A 6 -15.49 -27.24 -0.29
N TRP A 7 -15.19 -27.12 1.02
CA TRP A 7 -14.01 -26.40 1.52
C TRP A 7 -12.66 -26.90 0.95
N PRO A 8 -12.41 -28.22 0.81
CA PRO A 8 -11.18 -28.73 0.19
C PRO A 8 -10.94 -28.21 -1.23
N HIS A 9 -12.00 -27.90 -1.99
CA HIS A 9 -11.90 -27.40 -3.36
C HIS A 9 -11.49 -25.93 -3.43
N VAL A 10 -11.80 -25.13 -2.41
CA VAL A 10 -11.43 -23.70 -2.35
C VAL A 10 -10.14 -23.44 -1.56
N LEU A 11 -9.66 -24.41 -0.76
CA LEU A 11 -8.39 -24.28 -0.03
C LEU A 11 -7.21 -23.81 -0.90
N PRO A 12 -6.98 -24.34 -2.12
CA PRO A 12 -5.90 -23.85 -2.99
C PRO A 12 -6.04 -22.37 -3.37
N LEU A 13 -7.28 -21.89 -3.57
CA LEU A 13 -7.57 -20.49 -3.90
C LEU A 13 -7.32 -19.57 -2.69
N VAL A 14 -7.78 -19.99 -1.50
CA VAL A 14 -7.55 -19.26 -0.25
C VAL A 14 -6.06 -19.18 0.08
N GLN A 15 -5.34 -20.30 -0.03
CA GLN A 15 -3.92 -20.37 0.24
C GLN A 15 -3.09 -19.61 -0.81
N GLY A 16 -3.50 -19.64 -2.08
CA GLY A 16 -2.93 -18.80 -3.13
C GLY A 16 -3.10 -17.31 -2.82
N ALA A 17 -4.31 -16.88 -2.44
CA ALA A 17 -4.57 -15.49 -2.06
C ALA A 17 -3.71 -15.05 -0.86
N LEU A 18 -3.69 -15.83 0.23
CA LEU A 18 -2.94 -15.48 1.44
C LEU A 18 -1.42 -15.47 1.22
N ASN A 19 -0.86 -16.44 0.50
CA ASN A 19 0.59 -16.54 0.30
C ASN A 19 1.13 -15.55 -0.74
N HIS A 20 0.28 -15.01 -1.62
CA HIS A 20 0.67 -14.04 -2.65
C HIS A 20 0.36 -12.58 -2.27
N GLN A 21 -0.35 -12.32 -1.17
CA GLN A 21 -0.57 -10.96 -0.68
C GLN A 21 0.61 -10.46 0.18
N PRO A 22 1.03 -9.19 0.03
CA PRO A 22 1.92 -8.50 0.97
C PRO A 22 1.48 -8.64 2.44
N ALA A 23 2.44 -8.86 3.34
CA ALA A 23 2.18 -8.89 4.78
C ALA A 23 3.11 -7.93 5.53
N ASP A 24 2.55 -7.09 6.40
CA ASP A 24 3.32 -6.09 7.18
C ASP A 24 4.41 -6.73 8.05
N ARG A 25 4.12 -7.92 8.61
CA ARG A 25 5.07 -8.72 9.40
C ARG A 25 6.29 -9.19 8.59
N LEU A 26 6.21 -9.18 7.26
CA LEU A 26 7.27 -9.50 6.31
C LEU A 26 7.80 -8.22 5.62
N GLY A 27 7.56 -7.04 6.20
CA GLY A 27 7.99 -5.76 5.61
C GLY A 27 7.23 -5.36 4.34
N GLY A 28 6.00 -5.84 4.17
CA GLY A 28 5.22 -5.62 2.94
C GLY A 28 5.59 -6.57 1.80
N ILE A 29 6.32 -7.65 2.08
CA ILE A 29 6.62 -8.72 1.13
C ILE A 29 5.58 -9.84 1.26
N ALA A 30 5.25 -10.51 0.15
CA ALA A 30 4.35 -11.66 0.17
C ALA A 30 5.05 -12.92 0.72
N PRO A 31 4.38 -13.78 1.51
CA PRO A 31 4.97 -15.01 2.06
C PRO A 31 5.67 -15.89 1.02
N VAL A 32 5.07 -16.07 -0.17
CA VAL A 32 5.69 -16.87 -1.25
C VAL A 32 7.02 -16.28 -1.71
N THR A 33 7.15 -14.95 -1.77
CA THR A 33 8.40 -14.27 -2.14
C THR A 33 9.43 -14.35 -1.03
N ALA A 34 9.01 -14.22 0.24
CA ALA A 34 9.92 -14.35 1.38
C ALA A 34 10.54 -15.76 1.48
N PHE A 35 9.78 -16.82 1.16
CA PHE A 35 10.28 -18.20 1.25
C PHE A 35 10.94 -18.73 -0.02
N THR A 36 10.61 -18.22 -1.21
CA THR A 36 11.16 -18.74 -2.49
C THR A 36 12.12 -17.79 -3.21
N GLY A 37 12.18 -16.52 -2.81
CA GLY A 37 12.88 -15.46 -3.54
C GLY A 37 12.22 -15.03 -4.87
N LEU A 38 11.14 -15.70 -5.30
CA LEU A 38 10.45 -15.42 -6.56
C LEU A 38 9.35 -14.36 -6.38
N PRO A 39 9.11 -13.48 -7.39
CA PRO A 39 8.07 -12.47 -7.30
C PRO A 39 6.66 -13.09 -7.25
N ALA A 40 5.85 -12.66 -6.28
CA ALA A 40 4.48 -13.11 -6.13
C ALA A 40 3.61 -12.68 -7.32
N LYS A 41 3.20 -13.64 -8.14
CA LYS A 41 2.23 -13.41 -9.23
C LYS A 41 0.83 -13.36 -8.63
N THR A 42 0.27 -12.17 -8.48
CA THR A 42 -1.11 -11.96 -8.01
C THR A 42 -1.87 -11.18 -9.09
N PRO A 43 -3.05 -11.65 -9.56
CA PRO A 43 -3.87 -10.90 -10.52
C PRO A 43 -4.33 -9.53 -10.00
N LEU A 44 -4.25 -9.30 -8.68
CA LEU A 44 -4.66 -8.07 -8.01
C LEU A 44 -3.49 -7.09 -7.80
N ALA A 45 -2.25 -7.45 -8.16
CA ALA A 45 -1.09 -6.58 -7.99
C ALA A 45 -1.20 -5.27 -8.80
N ASP A 46 -1.78 -5.34 -10.00
CA ASP A 46 -2.11 -4.16 -10.82
C ASP A 46 -3.13 -3.24 -10.15
N LEU A 47 -4.06 -3.79 -9.36
CA LEU A 47 -5.05 -3.00 -8.63
C LEU A 47 -4.44 -2.31 -7.40
N SER A 48 -3.53 -2.99 -6.70
CA SER A 48 -2.80 -2.42 -5.56
C SER A 48 -1.81 -1.33 -5.96
N THR A 49 -1.36 -1.31 -7.22
CA THR A 49 -0.43 -0.28 -7.77
C THR A 49 -1.15 1.04 -8.10
N ARG A 50 -2.40 1.22 -7.66
CA ARG A 50 -2.97 2.57 -7.49
C ARG A 50 -2.23 3.29 -6.37
N ARG A 51 -1.13 3.99 -6.72
CA ARG A 51 -0.46 4.95 -5.84
C ARG A 51 -1.52 5.78 -5.11
N PRO A 52 -1.40 6.06 -3.80
CA PRO A 52 -2.22 7.06 -3.18
C PRO A 52 -2.02 8.37 -3.95
N ARG A 53 -3.05 8.79 -4.68
CA ARG A 53 -3.09 10.12 -5.26
C ARG A 53 -3.03 11.06 -4.08
N LYS A 54 -1.88 11.70 -3.84
CA LYS A 54 -1.82 12.87 -2.97
C LYS A 54 -2.89 13.81 -3.51
N PHE A 55 -3.97 14.01 -2.76
CA PHE A 55 -4.99 14.99 -3.12
C PHE A 55 -4.42 16.37 -2.83
N THR A 56 -3.50 16.80 -3.70
CA THR A 56 -3.08 18.18 -3.77
C THR A 56 -4.25 18.94 -4.35
N SER A 57 -5.06 19.54 -3.49
CA SER A 57 -6.18 20.41 -3.85
C SER A 57 -5.69 21.47 -4.84
N ARG A 58 -5.96 21.25 -6.13
CA ARG A 58 -5.45 22.07 -7.22
C ARG A 58 -6.35 23.29 -7.44
N THR A 59 -6.59 24.03 -6.36
CA THR A 59 -7.20 25.37 -6.39
C THR A 59 -6.09 26.36 -6.10
N GLY A 60 -5.59 27.01 -7.15
CA GLY A 60 -4.52 28.00 -7.02
C GLY A 60 -5.03 29.26 -6.33
N LEU A 61 -4.70 29.42 -5.06
CA LEU A 61 -4.63 30.71 -4.38
C LEU A 61 -3.23 30.80 -3.74
N ALA A 62 -2.58 31.94 -3.94
CA ALA A 62 -1.17 32.13 -3.59
C ALA A 62 -0.91 31.93 -2.08
N PRO A 63 0.29 31.46 -1.68
CA PRO A 63 0.66 31.49 -0.27
C PRO A 63 0.63 32.94 0.25
N PRO A 64 0.15 33.19 1.48
CA PRO A 64 0.08 34.54 2.01
C PRO A 64 1.48 35.13 2.13
N VAL A 65 1.69 36.31 1.56
CA VAL A 65 2.95 37.05 1.63
C VAL A 65 3.16 37.50 3.08
N ARG A 66 3.91 36.70 3.85
CA ARG A 66 4.28 37.02 5.23
C ARG A 66 5.37 38.09 5.27
N ASN A 67 4.96 39.34 5.02
CA ASN A 67 5.78 40.51 5.26
C ASN A 67 6.00 40.69 6.79
N LEU A 68 7.23 40.52 7.25
CA LEU A 68 7.70 41.19 8.47
C LEU A 68 9.21 41.45 8.36
N ARG A 69 9.59 42.73 8.24
CA ARG A 69 10.99 43.18 8.25
C ARG A 69 11.37 43.71 9.64
N ARG A 70 12.45 43.16 10.21
CA ARG A 70 13.26 43.72 11.33
C ARG A 70 12.49 43.86 12.67
N THR A 71 13.12 44.00 13.83
CA THR A 71 14.55 43.97 14.24
C THR A 71 14.86 42.59 14.90
N SER A 72 15.92 42.30 15.67
CA SER A 72 17.08 43.06 16.17
C SER A 72 18.32 42.15 16.37
N LYS A 73 19.38 42.72 16.95
CA LYS A 73 20.60 42.06 17.47
C LYS A 73 20.43 41.76 18.96
N TRP A 74 20.89 40.61 19.44
CA TRP A 74 21.20 40.40 20.85
C TRP A 74 22.71 40.60 21.08
N ARG A 75 23.05 41.21 22.22
CA ARG A 75 24.38 41.51 22.74
C ARG A 75 24.42 41.03 24.20
#